data_AF-A0A4D8QYR1-F1
#
_entry.id   AF-A0A4D8QYR1-F1
#
_cell.length_a   1.000
_cell.length_b   1.000
_cell.length_c   1.000
_cell.angle_alpha   90.00
_cell.angle_beta   90.00
_cell.angle_gamma   90.00
#
_symmetry.space_group_name_H-M   'P 1'
#
loop_
_entity.id
_entity.type
_entity.pdbx_description
1 polymer ?
#
loop_
_entity_poly.entity_id
_entity_poly.type
_entity_poly.pdbx_seq_one_letter_code
_entity_poly.pdbx_strand_id
1 'polypeptide(L)'
;MAATGTLEPARQGRPPGGGKLAPHADFLIGRVEKQGDITMPELAAKLNAKRGVTVHPASLSRFLLARGYSVKKNAAGDRGRSR
;
A
#
# COMPACT_ATOMS: atom_id res chain seq x y z
N MET A 1 8.16 30.60 -35.10
CA MET A 1 8.00 31.00 -33.69
C MET A 1 7.73 29.76 -32.85
N ALA A 2 8.64 29.39 -31.95
CA ALA A 2 8.40 28.33 -30.97
C ALA A 2 8.97 28.80 -29.63
N ALA A 3 8.13 29.44 -28.82
CA ALA A 3 8.47 29.93 -27.49
C ALA A 3 7.74 29.10 -26.45
N THR A 4 8.28 27.93 -26.08
CA THR A 4 7.91 27.25 -24.83
C THR A 4 9.07 26.43 -24.31
N GLY A 5 10.16 27.11 -23.93
CA GLY A 5 11.19 26.53 -23.07
C GLY A 5 10.88 26.90 -21.63
N THR A 6 10.18 26.03 -20.91
CA THR A 6 10.00 26.23 -19.46
C THR A 6 11.31 25.88 -18.76
N LEU A 7 11.87 26.81 -17.97
CA LEU A 7 13.07 26.60 -17.15
C LEU A 7 12.83 25.73 -15.91
N GLU A 8 11.58 25.33 -15.68
CA GLU A 8 11.20 24.50 -14.55
C GLU A 8 11.80 23.09 -14.68
N PRO A 9 12.46 22.57 -13.64
CA PRO A 9 12.99 21.22 -13.66
C PRO A 9 11.84 20.22 -13.82
N ALA A 10 12.06 19.18 -14.63
CA ALA A 10 11.14 18.06 -14.69
C ALA A 10 10.97 17.46 -13.29
N ARG A 11 9.73 17.06 -12.95
CA ARG A 11 9.41 16.46 -11.65
C ARG A 11 10.36 15.28 -11.37
N GLN A 12 11.24 15.45 -10.39
CA GLN A 12 12.15 14.39 -9.97
C GLN A 12 11.47 13.42 -9.01
N GLY A 13 11.84 12.14 -9.13
CA GLY A 13 11.37 11.08 -8.23
C GLY A 13 10.21 10.24 -8.77
N ARG A 14 9.80 9.23 -7.99
CA ARG A 14 8.73 8.31 -8.37
C ARG A 14 7.39 9.06 -8.38
N PRO A 15 6.59 8.98 -9.45
CA PRO A 15 5.28 9.61 -9.48
C PRO A 15 4.40 9.10 -8.33
N PRO A 16 3.59 9.99 -7.71
CA PRO A 16 2.70 9.63 -6.63
C PRO A 16 1.64 8.70 -7.19
N GLY A 17 1.55 7.52 -6.61
CA GLY A 17 0.63 6.49 -7.09
C GLY A 17 0.96 5.18 -6.42
N GLY A 18 -0.07 4.43 -6.06
CA GLY A 18 0.08 3.10 -5.44
C GLY A 18 0.76 2.06 -6.34
N GLY A 19 1.26 2.44 -7.52
CA GLY A 19 1.80 1.55 -8.54
C GLY A 19 0.75 0.51 -8.96
N LYS A 20 1.21 -0.70 -9.27
CA LYS A 20 0.37 -1.85 -9.62
C LYS A 20 -0.65 -2.24 -8.53
N LEU A 21 -0.50 -1.73 -7.30
CA LEU A 21 -1.43 -1.97 -6.20
C LEU A 21 -2.59 -0.98 -6.13
N ALA A 22 -2.54 0.14 -6.87
CA ALA A 22 -3.59 1.16 -6.82
C ALA A 22 -4.99 0.59 -7.16
N PRO A 23 -5.17 -0.25 -8.19
CA PRO A 23 -6.47 -0.88 -8.50
C PRO A 23 -6.93 -1.93 -7.47
N HIS A 24 -6.06 -2.29 -6.53
CA HIS A 24 -6.30 -3.32 -5.51
C HIS A 24 -6.45 -2.71 -4.11
N ALA A 25 -6.45 -1.38 -4.00
CA ALA A 25 -6.49 -0.65 -2.74
C ALA A 25 -7.66 -1.07 -1.86
N ASP A 26 -8.89 -1.02 -2.39
CA ASP A 26 -10.10 -1.27 -1.61
C ASP A 26 -10.16 -2.71 -1.07
N PHE A 27 -9.61 -3.67 -1.83
CA PHE A 27 -9.53 -5.05 -1.37
C PHE A 27 -8.49 -5.25 -0.28
N LEU A 28 -7.33 -4.62 -0.41
CA LEU A 28 -6.28 -4.69 0.62
C LEU A 28 -6.75 -4.03 1.91
N ILE A 29 -7.32 -2.83 1.80
CA ILE A 29 -7.89 -2.07 2.92
C ILE A 29 -9.02 -2.87 3.57
N GLY A 30 -10.02 -3.29 2.80
CA GLY A 30 -11.15 -4.04 3.34
C GLY A 30 -10.76 -5.38 3.97
N ARG A 31 -9.64 -6.01 3.55
CA ARG A 31 -9.11 -7.19 4.24
C ARG A 31 -8.38 -6.87 5.53
N VAL A 32 -7.60 -5.81 5.52
CA VAL A 32 -6.93 -5.30 6.71
C VAL A 32 -7.94 -4.91 7.79
N GLU A 33 -9.01 -4.20 7.42
CA GLU A 33 -10.03 -3.75 8.37
C GLU A 33 -10.85 -4.90 8.94
N LYS A 34 -11.14 -5.93 8.14
CA LYS A 34 -11.91 -7.10 8.60
C LYS A 34 -11.13 -8.05 9.50
N GLN A 35 -9.83 -8.21 9.29
CA GLN A 35 -9.03 -9.23 9.99
C GLN A 35 -8.02 -8.64 10.99
N GLY A 36 -7.66 -7.35 10.89
CA GLY A 36 -6.80 -6.64 11.83
C GLY A 36 -5.35 -7.14 11.89
N ASP A 37 -5.15 -8.33 12.44
CA ASP A 37 -3.85 -8.99 12.66
C ASP A 37 -3.46 -9.93 11.50
N ILE A 38 -3.72 -9.52 10.26
CA ILE A 38 -3.23 -10.26 9.08
C ILE A 38 -1.76 -9.91 8.80
N THR A 39 -0.93 -10.94 8.64
CA THR A 39 0.48 -10.77 8.28
C THR A 39 0.63 -10.39 6.80
N MET A 40 1.75 -9.74 6.45
CA MET A 40 2.00 -9.32 5.07
C MET A 40 2.12 -10.49 4.07
N PRO A 41 2.79 -11.62 4.41
CA PRO A 41 2.82 -12.80 3.52
C PRO A 41 1.43 -13.40 3.27
N GLU A 42 0.59 -13.49 4.29
CA GLU A 42 -0.79 -13.97 4.14
C GLU A 42 -1.63 -13.03 3.27
N LEU A 43 -1.45 -11.72 3.44
CA LEU A 43 -2.12 -10.73 2.61
C LEU A 43 -1.66 -10.84 1.14
N ALA A 44 -0.38 -11.09 0.90
CA ALA A 44 0.17 -11.34 -0.44
C ALA A 44 -0.41 -12.62 -1.07
N ALA A 45 -0.47 -13.72 -0.31
CA ALA A 45 -1.06 -14.97 -0.77
C ALA A 45 -2.55 -14.80 -1.12
N LYS A 46 -3.32 -14.08 -0.28
CA LYS A 46 -4.73 -13.77 -0.55
C LYS A 46 -4.92 -12.86 -1.75
N LEU A 47 -4.03 -11.89 -1.96
CA LEU A 47 -4.05 -11.03 -3.14
C LEU A 47 -3.78 -11.84 -4.42
N ASN A 48 -2.79 -12.73 -4.38
CA ASN A 48 -2.49 -13.61 -5.51
C ASN A 48 -3.67 -14.55 -5.81
N ALA A 49 -4.20 -15.23 -4.79
CA ALA A 49 -5.31 -16.17 -4.96
C ALA A 49 -6.59 -15.53 -5.52
N LYS A 50 -6.88 -14.26 -5.19
CA LYS A 50 -8.11 -13.59 -5.62
C LYS A 50 -7.96 -12.72 -6.86
N ARG A 51 -6.78 -12.16 -7.11
CA ARG A 51 -6.57 -11.16 -8.17
C ARG A 51 -5.42 -11.51 -9.10
N GLY A 52 -4.71 -12.62 -8.88
CA GLY A 52 -3.56 -13.05 -9.69
C GLY A 52 -2.35 -12.13 -9.60
N VAL A 53 -2.28 -11.28 -8.56
CA VAL A 53 -1.20 -10.30 -8.43
C VAL A 53 -0.17 -10.76 -7.41
N THR A 54 1.02 -11.07 -7.92
CA THR A 54 2.19 -11.39 -7.11
C THR A 54 2.88 -10.11 -6.63
N VAL A 55 2.95 -9.95 -5.32
CA VAL A 55 3.53 -8.75 -4.69
C VAL A 55 4.40 -9.15 -3.51
N HIS A 56 5.59 -8.56 -3.42
CA HIS A 56 6.46 -8.77 -2.29
C HIS A 56 5.84 -8.19 -0.99
N PRO A 57 5.89 -8.88 0.17
CA PRO A 57 5.33 -8.43 1.43
C PRO A 57 5.73 -6.99 1.83
N ALA A 58 6.98 -6.60 1.59
CA ALA A 58 7.46 -5.24 1.85
C ALA A 58 6.73 -4.16 1.05
N SER A 59 6.29 -4.47 -0.18
CA SER A 59 5.52 -3.54 -1.01
C SER A 59 4.11 -3.31 -0.45
N LEU A 60 3.49 -4.36 0.13
CA LEU A 60 2.21 -4.24 0.82
C LEU A 60 2.35 -3.38 2.09
N SER A 61 3.42 -3.60 2.86
CA SER A 61 3.70 -2.77 4.04
C SER A 61 3.81 -1.30 3.69
N ARG A 62 4.66 -0.95 2.71
CA ARG A 62 4.81 0.43 2.22
C ARG A 62 3.50 1.03 1.69
N PHE A 63 2.71 0.22 0.99
CA PHE A 63 1.41 0.63 0.46
C PHE A 63 0.40 0.99 1.55
N LEU A 64 0.37 0.21 2.63
CA LEU A 64 -0.51 0.42 3.78
C LEU A 64 -0.05 1.61 4.63
N LEU A 65 1.26 1.73 4.88
CA LEU A 65 1.84 2.89 5.57
C LEU A 65 1.55 4.21 4.84
N ALA A 66 1.67 4.22 3.51
CA ALA A 66 1.32 5.38 2.69
C ALA A 66 -0.18 5.78 2.76
N ARG A 67 -1.04 4.92 3.33
CA ARG A 67 -2.48 5.14 3.53
C ARG A 67 -2.87 5.37 5.00
N GLY A 68 -1.87 5.50 5.88
CA GLY A 68 -2.08 5.76 7.32
C GLY A 68 -2.16 4.50 8.19
N TYR A 69 -2.15 3.29 7.62
CA TYR A 69 -2.27 2.09 8.42
C TYR A 69 -0.97 1.80 9.18
N SER A 70 -1.06 1.66 10.50
CA SER A 70 0.03 1.26 11.37
C SER A 70 -0.40 0.08 12.26
N VAL A 71 0.54 -0.80 12.62
CA VAL A 71 0.29 -1.88 13.58
C VAL A 71 0.89 -1.47 14.91
N LYS A 72 0.08 -1.50 15.98
CA LYS A 72 0.49 -1.18 17.34
C LYS A 72 0.10 -2.32 18.28
N LYS A 73 0.87 -2.47 19.36
CA LYS A 73 0.58 -3.40 20.46
C LYS A 73 -0.22 -2.65 21.53
N ASN A 74 -1.31 -3.22 22.01
CA ASN A 74 -2.07 -2.67 23.14
C ASN A 74 -1.47 -3.14 24.49
N ALA A 75 -2.00 -2.64 25.62
CA ALA A 75 -1.55 -3.04 26.96
C ALA A 75 -1.79 -4.53 27.26
N ALA A 76 -2.81 -5.15 26.63
CA ALA A 76 -3.09 -6.58 26.74
C ALA A 76 -2.13 -7.47 25.93
N GLY A 77 -1.33 -6.87 25.04
CA GLY A 77 -0.35 -7.53 24.23
C GLY A 77 -0.80 -7.91 22.82
N ASP A 78 -2.02 -7.57 22.45
CA ASP A 78 -2.57 -7.81 21.12
C ASP A 78 -2.07 -6.78 20.13
N ARG A 79 -1.90 -7.22 18.88
CA ARG A 79 -1.57 -6.34 17.76
C ARG A 79 -2.83 -5.98 16.99
N GLY A 80 -3.15 -4.70 16.98
CA GLY A 80 -4.22 -4.12 16.18
C GLY A 80 -3.63 -3.23 15.10
N ARG A 81 -4.21 -3.28 13.90
CA ARG A 81 -3.89 -2.30 12.85
C ARG A 81 -4.89 -1.14 12.93
N SER A 82 -4.38 0.06 13.20
CA SER A 82 -5.17 1.30 13.22
C SER A 82 -4.85 2.16 12.00
N ARG A 83 -5.79 3.02 11.61
CA ARG A 83 -5.60 4.08 10.62
C ARG A 83 -5.35 5.41 11.33
#